data_AF-A0A4R8M058-F1
#
_entry.id   AF-A0A4R8M058-F1
#
_cell.length_a   1.000
_cell.length_b   1.000
_cell.length_c   1.000
_cell.angle_alpha   90.00
_cell.angle_beta   90.00
_cell.angle_gamma   90.00
#
_symmetry.space_group_name_H-M   'P 1'
#
loop_
_entity.id
_entity.type
_entity.pdbx_description
1 polymer ?
#
loop_
_entity_poly.entity_id
_entity_poly.type
_entity_poly.pdbx_seq_one_letter_code
_entity_poly.pdbx_strand_id
1 'polypeptide(L)' 'MMDAGLWVPRRQRALKIYQPRARRTCYGELVQIDGSEHAWFEQRAPQCTLLVYVNDSTSRRSARTRAPRRDASSART' A
#
# COMPACT_ATOMS: atom_id res chain seq x y z
N MET A 1 22.91 -22.76 -17.23
CA MET A 1 21.77 -22.18 -16.48
C MET A 1 20.60 -21.82 -17.40
N MET A 2 20.81 -21.05 -18.47
CA MET A 2 19.78 -20.85 -19.50
C MET A 2 19.56 -22.11 -20.35
N ASP A 3 20.62 -22.81 -20.77
CA ASP A 3 20.54 -24.09 -21.52
C ASP A 3 19.86 -25.23 -20.76
N ALA A 4 19.87 -25.18 -19.42
CA ALA A 4 19.18 -26.16 -18.59
C ALA A 4 17.67 -25.88 -18.46
N GLY A 5 17.15 -24.83 -19.13
CA GLY A 5 15.75 -24.40 -19.05
C GLY A 5 15.33 -23.78 -17.71
N LEU A 6 16.25 -23.64 -16.76
CA LEU A 6 15.94 -23.22 -15.38
C LEU A 6 15.76 -21.70 -15.23
N TRP A 7 16.16 -20.92 -16.23
CA TRP A 7 16.08 -19.46 -16.17
C TRP A 7 15.58 -18.88 -17.48
N VAL A 8 14.40 -18.26 -17.45
CA VAL A 8 13.85 -17.48 -18.58
C VAL A 8 14.15 -15.99 -18.38
N PRO A 9 14.93 -15.36 -19.27
CA PRO A 9 15.19 -13.92 -19.26
C PRO A 9 13.89 -13.13 -19.23
N ARG A 10 13.83 -12.06 -18.42
CA ARG A 10 12.58 -11.29 -18.20
C ARG A 10 11.96 -10.75 -19.49
N ARG A 11 12.77 -10.40 -20.51
CA ARG A 11 12.30 -9.95 -21.84
C ARG A 11 11.61 -11.03 -22.66
N GLN A 12 11.90 -12.31 -22.38
CA GLN A 12 11.33 -13.47 -23.07
C GLN A 12 10.16 -14.10 -22.30
N ARG A 13 9.85 -13.61 -21.10
CA ARG A 13 8.69 -14.08 -20.34
C ARG A 13 7.42 -13.58 -21.04
N ALA A 14 6.46 -14.48 -21.21
CA ALA A 14 5.14 -14.11 -21.70
C ALA A 14 4.55 -12.99 -20.84
N LEU A 15 3.85 -12.05 -21.47
CA LEU A 15 3.20 -10.96 -20.76
C LEU A 15 2.20 -11.57 -19.77
N LYS A 16 2.47 -11.42 -18.47
CA LYS A 16 1.52 -11.85 -17.45
C LYS A 16 0.38 -10.83 -17.42
N ILE A 17 -0.75 -11.19 -18.02
CA ILE A 17 -1.97 -10.39 -17.93
C ILE A 17 -2.52 -10.56 -16.52
N TYR A 18 -2.40 -9.52 -15.70
CA TYR A 18 -2.96 -9.50 -14.36
C TYR A 18 -4.46 -9.25 -14.47
N GLN A 19 -5.25 -10.28 -14.17
CA GLN A 19 -6.69 -10.10 -14.06
C GLN A 19 -7.02 -9.31 -12.80
N PRO A 20 -7.86 -8.26 -12.89
CA PRO A 20 -8.41 -7.62 -11.71
C PRO A 20 -9.09 -8.66 -10.83
N ARG A 21 -8.84 -8.62 -9.53
CA ARG A 21 -9.56 -9.47 -8.58
C ARG A 21 -11.04 -9.08 -8.59
N ALA A 22 -11.93 -10.07 -8.51
CA ALA A 22 -13.34 -9.80 -8.24
C ALA A 22 -13.47 -9.03 -6.91
N ARG A 23 -14.28 -7.96 -6.91
CA ARG A 23 -14.60 -7.22 -5.68
C ARG A 23 -15.36 -8.15 -4.73
N ARG A 24 -15.09 -8.06 -3.42
CA ARG A 24 -15.93 -8.75 -2.43
C ARG A 24 -17.30 -8.05 -2.34
N THR A 25 -18.31 -8.77 -1.86
CA THR A 25 -19.72 -8.42 -1.98
C THR A 25 -20.20 -7.37 -0.99
N CYS A 26 -19.61 -7.29 0.20
CA CYS A 26 -20.13 -6.46 1.29
C CYS A 26 -19.16 -5.38 1.76
N TYR A 27 -19.73 -4.35 2.39
CA TYR A 27 -18.97 -3.26 2.98
C TYR A 27 -18.08 -3.74 4.13
N GLY A 28 -16.82 -3.32 4.16
CA GLY A 28 -15.88 -3.69 5.22
C GLY A 28 -15.19 -5.05 5.05
N GLU A 29 -15.58 -5.86 4.06
CA GLU A 29 -14.94 -7.15 3.78
C GLU A 29 -13.51 -7.02 3.25
N LEU A 30 -13.16 -5.85 2.71
CA LEU A 30 -11.82 -5.51 2.29
C LEU A 30 -11.59 -4.00 2.45
N VAL A 31 -10.82 -3.64 3.47
CA VAL A 31 -10.40 -2.25 3.70
C VAL A 31 -8.90 -2.16 3.42
N GLN A 32 -8.53 -1.36 2.43
CA GLN A 32 -7.15 -0.95 2.20
C GLN A 32 -6.85 0.28 3.06
N ILE A 33 -5.82 0.17 3.89
CA ILE A 33 -5.28 1.29 4.64
C ILE A 33 -4.04 1.75 3.90
N ASP A 34 -4.04 3.01 3.47
CA ASP A 34 -2.88 3.63 2.84
C ASP A 34 -2.37 4.80 3.69
N GLY A 35 -1.06 5.00 3.69
CA GLY A 35 -0.37 6.00 4.49
C GLY A 35 0.48 6.91 3.61
N SER A 36 0.21 8.22 3.64
CA SER A 36 1.01 9.23 2.92
C SER A 36 1.69 10.18 3.91
N GLU A 37 3.02 10.25 3.87
CA GLU A 37 3.78 11.18 4.72
C GLU A 37 3.69 12.61 4.17
N HIS A 38 3.38 13.57 5.07
CA HIS A 38 3.30 14.99 4.72
C HIS A 38 4.01 15.86 5.76
N ALA A 39 4.75 16.85 5.26
CA ALA A 39 5.43 17.88 6.05
C ALA A 39 4.56 19.14 6.26
N TRP A 40 3.24 18.99 6.47
CA TRP A 40 2.29 20.11 6.61
C TRP A 40 2.62 21.10 7.72
N PHE A 41 3.50 20.74 8.65
CA PHE A 41 3.88 21.62 9.75
C PHE A 41 5.11 22.49 9.48
N GLU A 42 5.76 22.37 8.32
CA GLU A 42 6.82 23.31 7.90
C GLU A 42 7.84 23.57 9.02
N GLN A 43 8.42 22.50 9.59
CA GLN A 43 9.37 22.51 10.72
C GLN A 43 8.82 22.84 12.13
N ARG A 44 7.54 23.24 12.26
CA ARG A 44 6.93 23.51 13.58
C ARG A 44 6.58 22.26 14.37
N ALA A 45 6.57 21.11 13.71
CA ALA A 45 6.34 19.81 14.32
C ALA A 45 6.82 18.69 13.38
N PRO A 46 7.01 17.46 13.89
CA PRO A 46 7.35 16.31 13.06
C PRO A 46 6.35 16.10 11.93
N GLN A 47 6.82 15.54 10.81
CA GLN A 47 5.94 15.12 9.72
C GLN A 47 4.84 14.18 10.25
N CYS A 48 3.72 14.14 9.55
CA CYS A 48 2.66 13.22 9.93
C CYS A 48 2.21 12.39 8.74
N THR A 49 1.72 11.21 9.05
CA THR A 49 1.15 10.31 8.05
C THR A 49 -0.35 10.53 7.99
N LEU A 50 -0.85 10.85 6.80
CA LEU A 50 -2.26 10.78 6.49
C LEU A 50 -2.64 9.32 6.27
N LEU A 51 -3.50 8.78 7.12
CA LEU A 51 -4.05 7.45 6.96
C LEU A 51 -5.42 7.54 6.28
N VAL A 52 -5.58 6.84 5.16
CA VAL A 52 -6.82 6.77 4.40
C VAL A 52 -7.34 5.34 4.42
N TYR A 53 -8.60 5.18 4.80
CA TYR A 53 -9.30 3.91 4.78
C TYR A 53 -10.20 3.86 3.54
N VAL A 54 -9.86 2.97 2.61
CA VAL A 54 -10.63 2.75 1.40
C VAL A 54 -11.23 1.36 1.47
N ASN A 55 -12.56 1.28 1.43
CA ASN A 55 -13.23 0.01 1.23
C ASN A 55 -13.13 -0.38 -0.25
N ASP A 56 -12.24 -1.31 -0.56
CA ASP A 56 -11.96 -1.76 -1.92
C ASP A 56 -13.13 -2.54 -2.53
N SER A 57 -13.93 -3.24 -1.69
CA SER A 57 -15.13 -3.95 -2.11
C SER A 57 -16.18 -3.03 -2.76
N THR A 58 -16.31 -1.80 -2.26
CA THR A 58 -17.34 -0.84 -2.72
C THR A 58 -16.77 0.47 -3.28
N SER A 59 -15.44 0.59 -3.33
CA SER A 59 -14.70 1.82 -3.65
C SER A 59 -15.08 3.05 -2.80
N ARG A 60 -15.68 2.86 -1.62
CA ARG A 60 -16.05 3.96 -0.71
C ARG A 60 -14.89 4.31 0.22
N ARG A 61 -14.63 5.61 0.39
CA ARG A 61 -13.72 6.11 1.43
C ARG A 61 -14.50 6.20 2.74
N SER A 62 -13.95 5.61 3.79
CA SER A 62 -14.66 5.43 5.05
C SER A 62 -14.17 6.39 6.13
N ALA A 63 -12.86 6.63 6.19
CA ALA A 63 -12.26 7.46 7.22
C ALA A 63 -10.93 8.05 6.77
N ARG A 64 -10.56 9.19 7.35
CA ARG A 64 -9.26 9.84 7.21
C ARG A 64 -8.80 10.27 8.59
N THR A 65 -7.63 9.82 8.99
CA THR A 65 -7.03 10.22 10.27
C THR A 65 -5.56 10.57 10.08
N ARG A 66 -4.97 11.27 11.04
CA ARG A 66 -3.57 11.68 11.03
C ARG A 66 -2.86 10.95 12.17
N ALA A 67 -1.75 10.28 11.84
CA ALA A 67 -0.86 9.71 12.84
C ALA A 67 0.45 10.49 12.89
N PRO A 68 1.02 10.76 14.09
CA PRO A 68 2.36 11.31 14.18
C PRO A 68 3.36 10.33 13.58
N ARG A 69 4.44 10.83 12.95
CA ARG A 69 5.56 10.01 12.50
C ARG A 69 6.12 9.26 13.72
N ARG A 70 6.19 7.93 13.65
CA ARG A 70 6.92 7.14 14.66
C ARG A 70 8.41 7.34 14.42
N ASP A 71 9.13 7.73 15.47
CA ASP A 71 10.58 7.75 15.44
C ASP A 71 11.08 6.31 15.29
N ALA A 72 11.80 6.03 14.20
CA ALA A 72 12.41 4.72 13.94
C ALA A 72 13.40 4.30 15.07
N SER A 73 13.80 5.24 15.92
CA SER A 73 14.62 5.06 17.11
C SER A 73 13.89 4.32 18.25
N SER A 74 12.56 4.31 18.26
CA SER A 74 11.75 3.77 19.37
C SER A 74 11.47 2.26 19.28
N ALA A 75 11.91 1.58 18.22
CA ALA A 75 11.65 0.15 18.00
C ALA A 75 12.82 -0.77 18.41
N ARG A 76 13.81 -0.24 19.14
CA ARG A 76 14.91 -1.01 19.75
C ARG A 76 14.77 -0.95 21.27
N THR A 77 13.90 -1.81 21.81
CA THR A 77 13.96 -2.26 23.21
C THR A 77 13.61 -3.74 23.22
#